data_AF-A0A928MH17-F1
#
_entry.id   AF-A0A928MH17-F1
#
_cell.length_a   1.000
_cell.length_b   1.000
_cell.length_c   1.000
_cell.angle_alpha   90.00
_cell.angle_beta   90.00
_cell.angle_gamma   90.00
#
_symmetry.space_group_name_H-M   'P 1'
#
loop_
_entity.id
_entity.type
_entity.pdbx_description
1 polymer ?
#
loop_
_entity_poly.entity_id
_entity_poly.type
_entity_poly.pdbx_seq_one_letter_code
_entity_poly.pdbx_strand_id
1 'polypeptide(L)'
;MGFFDIFKKKKVELLTAEERWNRIWELWEIGDLLSPLENLLTYESEVNNGGHSQYFFNVANGGDLAVEVEAVLSMLPEPLRENLARGYAAFSAQDDISDDVNDELFEECDNIFYKHKQLIIDMIQEAANNGFGHPNNT
;
A
#
# COMPACT_ATOMS: atom_id res chain seq x y z
N MET A 1 36.11 41.95 1.33
CA MET A 1 35.98 41.22 0.05
C MET A 1 36.60 39.84 0.29
N GLY A 2 35.81 38.83 0.65
CA GLY A 2 35.20 37.85 -0.28
C GLY A 2 36.18 36.66 -0.42
N PHE A 3 35.84 35.38 -0.28
CA PHE A 3 34.60 34.62 -0.30
C PHE A 3 34.79 33.38 0.61
N PHE A 4 34.14 33.33 1.77
CA PHE A 4 34.12 32.15 2.65
C PHE A 4 32.69 31.60 2.75
N ASP A 5 32.07 31.27 1.62
CA ASP A 5 30.69 30.76 1.65
C ASP A 5 30.37 29.88 0.41
N ILE A 6 31.07 28.75 0.26
CA ILE A 6 30.69 27.71 -0.75
C ILE A 6 30.60 26.30 -0.13
N PHE A 7 30.43 26.19 1.19
CA PHE A 7 29.99 24.92 1.78
C PHE A 7 29.00 25.15 2.92
N LYS A 8 27.97 25.97 2.68
CA LYS A 8 26.67 25.67 3.27
C LYS A 8 26.16 24.42 2.57
N LYS A 9 26.67 23.25 2.98
CA LYS A 9 25.93 21.99 2.86
C LYS A 9 24.55 22.33 3.41
N LYS A 10 23.57 22.41 2.53
CA LYS A 10 22.15 22.48 2.89
C LYS A 10 22.01 21.42 3.98
N LYS A 11 21.74 21.84 5.22
CA LYS A 11 21.31 20.91 6.26
C LYS A 11 20.00 20.37 5.68
N VAL A 12 20.07 19.24 4.98
CA VAL A 12 18.89 18.45 4.70
C VAL A 12 18.44 18.09 6.10
N GLU A 13 17.45 18.82 6.62
CA GLU A 13 16.78 18.38 7.84
C GLU A 13 16.25 16.99 7.50
N LEU A 14 16.92 15.99 8.09
CA LEU A 14 16.48 14.62 7.97
C LEU A 14 15.12 14.58 8.68
N LEU A 15 14.06 14.45 7.89
CA LEU A 15 12.73 14.20 8.42
C LEU A 15 12.80 13.05 9.42
N THR A 16 12.08 13.20 10.52
CA THR A 16 11.82 12.13 11.49
C THR A 16 11.05 10.99 10.83
N ALA A 17 11.03 9.81 11.46
CA ALA A 17 10.27 8.67 10.95
C ALA A 17 8.77 8.99 10.82
N GLU A 18 8.22 9.74 11.78
CA GLU A 18 6.82 10.19 11.77
C GLU A 18 6.53 11.16 10.62
N GLU A 19 7.42 12.13 10.36
CA GLU A 19 7.25 13.05 9.23
C GLU A 19 7.34 12.33 7.88
N ARG A 20 8.23 11.33 7.74
CA ARG A 20 8.31 10.51 6.52
C ARG A 20 7.07 9.65 6.32
N TRP A 21 6.55 9.08 7.41
CA TRP A 21 5.29 8.35 7.41
C TRP A 21 4.14 9.28 6.98
N ASN A 22 3.98 10.45 7.60
CA ASN A 22 2.91 11.37 7.19
C ASN A 22 3.05 11.80 5.72
N ARG A 23 4.29 12.02 5.26
CA ARG A 23 4.55 12.41 3.88
C ARG A 23 4.13 11.36 2.85
N ILE A 24 4.25 10.05 3.16
CA ILE A 24 3.83 9.00 2.23
C ILE A 24 2.31 9.01 2.03
N TRP A 25 1.57 9.21 3.11
CA TRP A 25 0.12 9.24 3.10
C TRP A 25 -0.40 10.51 2.42
N GLU A 26 0.23 11.66 2.66
CA GLU A 26 -0.05 12.89 1.92
C GLU A 26 0.13 12.71 0.40
N LEU A 27 1.25 12.10 -0.01
CA LEU A 27 1.55 11.87 -1.43
C LEU A 27 0.55 10.90 -2.07
N TRP A 28 0.14 9.86 -1.35
CA TRP A 28 -0.91 8.95 -1.79
C TRP A 28 -2.27 9.66 -1.92
N GLU A 29 -2.67 10.46 -0.94
CA GLU A 29 -3.95 11.19 -0.95
C GLU A 29 -4.06 12.15 -2.13
N ILE A 30 -2.95 12.77 -2.55
CA ILE A 30 -2.92 13.67 -3.72
C ILE A 30 -2.60 12.99 -5.05
N GLY A 31 -2.39 11.66 -5.07
CA GLY A 31 -2.07 10.89 -6.27
C GLY A 31 -0.68 11.16 -6.88
N ASP A 32 0.29 11.57 -6.06
CA ASP A 32 1.69 11.86 -6.47
C ASP A 32 2.65 10.72 -6.07
N LEU A 33 2.09 9.54 -5.80
CA LEU A 33 2.83 8.36 -5.39
C LEU A 33 2.78 7.33 -6.52
N LEU A 34 3.90 6.66 -6.79
CA LEU A 34 4.00 5.71 -7.89
C LEU A 34 3.69 4.27 -7.45
N SER A 35 3.08 3.51 -8.35
CA SER A 35 3.03 2.04 -8.29
C SER A 35 4.45 1.45 -8.15
N PRO A 36 4.63 0.35 -7.36
CA PRO A 36 3.59 -0.45 -6.71
C PRO A 36 3.17 0.05 -5.32
N LEU A 37 3.82 1.08 -4.78
CA LEU A 37 3.58 1.50 -3.41
C LEU A 37 2.23 2.22 -3.24
N GLU A 38 1.81 2.99 -4.25
CA GLU A 38 0.47 3.57 -4.28
C GLU A 38 -0.59 2.48 -4.07
N ASN A 39 -0.45 1.35 -4.78
CA ASN A 39 -1.37 0.21 -4.69
C ASN A 39 -1.32 -0.45 -3.30
N LEU A 40 -0.13 -0.55 -2.68
CA LEU A 40 0.00 -1.08 -1.32
C LEU A 40 -0.69 -0.19 -0.27
N LEU A 41 -0.60 1.13 -0.42
CA LEU A 41 -1.28 2.10 0.46
C LEU A 41 -2.81 2.06 0.26
N THR A 42 -3.26 1.93 -0.99
CA THR A 42 -4.68 1.72 -1.30
C THR A 42 -5.19 0.43 -0.66
N TYR A 43 -4.47 -0.68 -0.81
CA TYR A 43 -4.82 -1.96 -0.18
C TYR A 43 -4.90 -1.85 1.34
N GLU A 44 -3.88 -1.26 1.99
CA GLU A 44 -3.86 -1.09 3.44
C GLU A 44 -5.04 -0.24 3.93
N SER A 45 -5.31 0.88 3.24
CA SER A 45 -6.38 1.83 3.60
C SER A 45 -7.77 1.22 3.43
N GLU A 46 -8.06 0.62 2.28
CA GLU A 46 -9.37 0.05 1.98
C GLU A 46 -9.70 -1.14 2.87
N VAL A 47 -8.75 -2.06 3.09
CA VAL A 47 -8.98 -3.23 3.97
C VAL A 47 -9.20 -2.78 5.41
N ASN A 48 -8.49 -1.77 5.90
CA ASN A 48 -8.78 -1.21 7.23
C ASN A 48 -10.15 -0.53 7.33
N ASN A 49 -10.63 0.06 6.24
CA ASN A 49 -11.89 0.80 6.24
C ASN A 49 -13.11 -0.10 6.10
N GLY A 50 -13.00 -1.22 5.39
CA GLY A 50 -14.14 -2.13 5.18
C GLY A 50 -13.81 -3.55 4.74
N GLY A 51 -12.57 -4.00 4.95
CA GLY A 51 -12.15 -5.36 4.63
C GLY A 51 -11.85 -5.60 3.15
N HIS A 52 -11.52 -6.84 2.81
CA HIS A 52 -11.16 -7.25 1.45
C HIS A 52 -12.31 -7.07 0.46
N SER A 53 -13.56 -7.33 0.89
CA SER A 53 -14.73 -7.15 0.03
C SER A 53 -14.88 -5.69 -0.43
N GLN A 54 -14.70 -4.73 0.49
CA GLN A 54 -14.69 -3.31 0.15
C GLN A 54 -13.53 -2.97 -0.79
N TYR A 55 -12.31 -3.42 -0.48
CA TYR A 55 -11.14 -3.18 -1.32
C TYR A 55 -11.37 -3.61 -2.77
N PHE A 56 -11.80 -4.86 -2.99
CA PHE A 56 -12.03 -5.37 -4.34
C PHE A 56 -13.15 -4.61 -5.05
N PHE A 57 -14.26 -4.32 -4.37
CA PHE A 57 -15.39 -3.60 -4.95
C PHE A 57 -15.00 -2.16 -5.34
N ASN A 58 -14.30 -1.44 -4.47
CA ASN A 58 -13.92 -0.04 -4.71
C ASN A 58 -12.91 0.07 -5.86
N VAL A 59 -11.90 -0.80 -5.90
CA VAL A 59 -10.92 -0.81 -7.00
C VAL A 59 -11.59 -1.21 -8.31
N ALA A 60 -12.44 -2.24 -8.33
CA ALA A 60 -13.13 -2.66 -9.55
C ALA A 60 -14.03 -1.55 -10.14
N ASN A 61 -14.61 -0.71 -9.29
CA ASN A 61 -15.40 0.44 -9.72
C ASN A 61 -14.56 1.64 -10.16
N GLY A 62 -13.33 1.76 -9.64
CA GLY A 62 -12.44 2.89 -9.88
C GLY A 62 -11.39 2.67 -10.98
N GLY A 63 -11.09 1.43 -11.35
CA GLY A 63 -10.00 1.10 -12.26
C GLY A 63 -9.88 -0.38 -12.61
N ASP A 64 -8.68 -0.78 -13.03
CA ASP A 64 -8.39 -2.17 -13.40
C ASP A 64 -7.96 -2.97 -12.16
N LEU A 65 -8.90 -3.76 -11.63
CA LEU A 65 -8.67 -4.58 -10.44
C LEU A 65 -7.55 -5.61 -10.63
N ALA A 66 -7.38 -6.18 -11.82
CA ALA A 66 -6.36 -7.20 -12.04
C ALA A 66 -4.96 -6.59 -11.94
N VAL A 67 -4.77 -5.40 -12.53
CA VAL A 67 -3.50 -4.66 -12.49
C VAL A 67 -3.18 -4.20 -11.07
N GLU A 68 -4.17 -3.69 -10.33
CA GLU A 68 -4.02 -3.31 -8.92
C GLU A 68 -3.53 -4.51 -8.08
N VAL A 69 -4.26 -5.63 -8.15
CA VAL A 69 -3.97 -6.82 -7.35
C VAL A 69 -2.60 -7.40 -7.70
N GLU A 70 -2.22 -7.44 -8.99
CA GLU A 70 -0.88 -7.88 -9.40
C GLU A 70 0.23 -7.01 -8.80
N ALA A 71 0.05 -5.68 -8.81
CA ALA A 71 1.01 -4.76 -8.21
C ALA A 71 1.17 -5.01 -6.70
N VAL A 72 0.06 -5.19 -5.97
CA VAL A 72 0.11 -5.47 -4.52
C VAL A 72 0.71 -6.85 -4.22
N LEU A 73 0.34 -7.89 -4.97
CA LEU A 73 0.89 -9.24 -4.83
C LEU A 73 2.42 -9.27 -5.03
N SER A 74 2.95 -8.40 -5.90
CA SER A 74 4.39 -8.30 -6.14
C SER A 74 5.18 -7.79 -4.93
N MET A 75 4.52 -7.07 -4.01
CA MET A 75 5.13 -6.52 -2.80
C MET A 75 4.91 -7.41 -1.58
N LEU A 76 3.74 -8.03 -1.46
CA LEU A 76 3.35 -8.70 -0.21
C LEU A 76 4.19 -9.95 0.10
N PRO A 77 4.62 -10.12 1.37
CA PRO A 77 5.20 -11.37 1.84
C PRO A 77 4.10 -12.41 2.16
N GLU A 78 4.50 -13.67 2.35
CA GLU A 78 3.60 -14.65 2.95
C GLU A 78 3.37 -14.38 4.45
N PRO A 79 2.16 -14.63 4.99
CA PRO A 79 1.00 -15.26 4.34
C PRO A 79 0.04 -14.28 3.64
N LEU A 80 0.35 -12.98 3.63
CA LEU A 80 -0.54 -11.93 3.09
C LEU A 80 -0.74 -12.05 1.59
N ARG A 81 0.30 -12.48 0.86
CA ARG A 81 0.24 -12.68 -0.59
C ARG A 81 -0.71 -13.81 -0.98
N GLU A 82 -0.58 -14.99 -0.36
CA GLU A 82 -1.55 -16.09 -0.54
C GLU A 82 -2.97 -15.65 -0.16
N ASN A 83 -3.10 -14.87 0.92
CA ASN A 83 -4.38 -14.37 1.38
C ASN A 83 -5.08 -13.46 0.36
N LEU A 84 -4.34 -12.49 -0.19
CA LEU A 84 -4.84 -11.58 -1.22
C LEU A 84 -5.21 -12.35 -2.50
N ALA A 85 -4.37 -13.28 -2.94
CA ALA A 85 -4.66 -14.11 -4.12
C ALA A 85 -5.92 -14.95 -3.93
N ARG A 86 -6.13 -15.52 -2.73
CA ARG A 86 -7.33 -16.28 -2.37
C ARG A 86 -8.58 -15.41 -2.40
N GLY A 87 -8.54 -14.24 -1.77
CA GLY A 87 -9.64 -13.28 -1.76
C GLY A 87 -10.00 -12.80 -3.17
N TYR A 88 -8.99 -12.51 -4.00
CA TYR A 88 -9.20 -12.06 -5.37
C TYR A 88 -9.84 -13.15 -6.25
N ALA A 89 -9.41 -14.41 -6.09
CA ALA A 89 -10.01 -15.54 -6.80
C ALA A 89 -11.49 -15.73 -6.41
N ALA A 90 -11.82 -15.60 -5.13
CA ALA A 90 -13.20 -15.68 -4.65
C ALA A 90 -14.07 -14.54 -5.20
N PHE A 91 -13.58 -13.29 -5.11
CA PHE A 91 -14.27 -12.12 -5.68
C PHE A 91 -14.53 -12.28 -7.18
N SER A 92 -13.55 -12.81 -7.93
CA SER A 92 -13.67 -13.01 -9.38
C SER A 92 -14.67 -14.12 -9.75
N ALA A 93 -14.96 -15.05 -8.84
CA ALA A 93 -15.89 -16.16 -9.01
C ALA A 93 -17.20 -15.97 -8.22
N GLN A 94 -17.48 -14.75 -7.73
CA GLN A 94 -18.57 -14.52 -6.78
C GLN A 94 -19.95 -14.86 -7.32
N ASP A 95 -20.16 -14.79 -8.64
CA ASP A 95 -21.43 -15.17 -9.29
C ASP A 95 -21.66 -16.71 -9.29
N ASP A 96 -20.62 -17.50 -9.04
CA ASP A 96 -20.63 -18.97 -9.06
C ASP A 96 -20.67 -19.60 -7.65
N ILE A 97 -20.58 -18.80 -6.59
CA ILE A 97 -20.48 -19.23 -5.19
C ILE A 97 -21.62 -18.58 -4.38
N SER A 98 -22.16 -19.27 -3.38
CA SER A 98 -23.18 -18.69 -2.50
C SER A 98 -22.62 -17.56 -1.63
N ASP A 99 -23.41 -16.50 -1.43
CA ASP A 99 -23.07 -15.34 -0.60
C ASP A 99 -22.49 -15.72 0.78
N ASP A 100 -23.12 -16.66 1.50
CA ASP A 100 -22.65 -17.11 2.83
C ASP A 100 -21.20 -17.64 2.82
N VAL A 101 -20.81 -18.34 1.75
CA VAL A 101 -19.46 -18.91 1.61
C VAL A 101 -18.44 -17.82 1.25
N ASN A 102 -18.86 -16.83 0.46
CA ASN A 102 -18.01 -15.67 0.15
C ASN A 102 -17.79 -14.82 1.40
N ASP A 103 -18.83 -14.59 2.20
CA ASP A 103 -18.74 -13.79 3.43
C ASP A 103 -17.78 -14.42 4.45
N GLU A 104 -17.89 -15.74 4.70
CA GLU A 104 -16.96 -16.47 5.58
C GLU A 104 -15.52 -16.39 5.08
N LEU A 105 -15.31 -16.52 3.76
CA LEU A 105 -13.98 -16.42 3.16
C LEU A 105 -13.38 -15.02 3.31
N PHE A 106 -14.15 -13.96 3.08
CA PHE A 106 -13.67 -12.58 3.26
C PHE A 106 -13.39 -12.27 4.73
N GLU A 107 -14.21 -12.78 5.67
CA GLU A 107 -13.93 -12.66 7.10
C GLU A 107 -12.60 -13.36 7.47
N GLU A 108 -12.34 -14.56 6.95
CA GLU A 108 -11.03 -15.20 7.13
C GLU A 108 -9.89 -14.37 6.54
N CYS A 109 -10.08 -13.80 5.34
CA CYS A 109 -9.07 -12.97 4.70
C CYS A 109 -8.76 -11.72 5.52
N ASP A 110 -9.78 -11.06 6.05
CA ASP A 110 -9.62 -9.91 6.94
C ASP A 110 -8.88 -10.29 8.22
N ASN A 111 -9.23 -11.43 8.83
CA ASN A 111 -8.56 -11.94 10.02
C ASN A 111 -7.06 -12.19 9.78
N ILE A 112 -6.70 -12.79 8.64
CA ILE A 112 -5.28 -13.00 8.26
C ILE A 112 -4.58 -11.65 8.06
N PHE A 113 -5.22 -10.70 7.38
CA PHE A 113 -4.66 -9.37 7.21
C PHE A 113 -4.39 -8.69 8.56
N TYR A 114 -5.37 -8.61 9.45
CA TYR A 114 -5.20 -7.94 10.74
C TYR A 114 -4.15 -8.61 11.62
N LYS A 115 -4.04 -9.94 11.57
CA LYS A 115 -3.00 -10.69 12.27
C LYS A 115 -1.59 -10.36 11.78
N HIS A 116 -1.44 -10.05 10.48
CA HIS A 116 -0.15 -9.82 9.83
C HIS A 116 0.07 -8.36 9.40
N LYS A 117 -0.83 -7.44 9.75
CA LYS A 117 -0.84 -6.03 9.34
C LYS A 117 0.48 -5.32 9.58
N GLN A 118 1.18 -5.66 10.66
CA GLN A 118 2.47 -5.05 10.98
C GLN A 118 3.51 -5.25 9.87
N LEU A 119 3.47 -6.37 9.12
CA LEU A 119 4.36 -6.57 7.99
C LEU A 119 4.15 -5.52 6.89
N ILE A 120 2.90 -5.15 6.61
CA ILE A 120 2.57 -4.11 5.63
C ILE A 120 3.02 -2.74 6.15
N ILE A 121 2.76 -2.45 7.44
CA ILE A 121 3.21 -1.21 8.07
C ILE A 121 4.73 -1.08 7.98
N ASP A 122 5.48 -2.15 8.28
CA ASP A 122 6.94 -2.16 8.22
C ASP A 122 7.44 -1.92 6.79
N MET A 123 6.80 -2.50 5.77
CA MET A 123 7.13 -2.25 4.37
C MET A 123 6.89 -0.79 3.96
N ILE A 124 5.75 -0.21 4.36
CA ILE A 124 5.42 1.20 4.08
C ILE A 124 6.42 2.12 4.79
N GLN A 125 6.80 1.81 6.03
CA GLN A 125 7.82 2.55 6.78
C GLN A 125 9.21 2.43 6.15
N GLU A 126 9.61 1.23 5.71
CA GLU A 126 10.87 1.02 5.01
C GLU A 126 10.92 1.85 3.72
N ALA A 127 9.84 1.82 2.94
CA ALA A 127 9.71 2.63 1.74
C ALA A 127 9.83 4.13 2.07
N ALA A 128 9.16 4.60 3.12
CA ALA A 128 9.25 5.99 3.59
C ALA A 128 10.67 6.38 4.04
N ASN A 129 11.39 5.45 4.66
CA ASN A 129 12.76 5.67 5.11
C ASN A 129 13.78 5.68 3.98
N ASN A 130 13.54 4.90 2.92
CA ASN A 130 14.41 4.81 1.75
C ASN A 130 14.23 5.99 0.78
N GLY A 131 13.27 6.88 1.04
CA GLY A 131 13.07 8.13 0.30
C GLY A 131 12.48 7.87 -1.09
N PHE A 132 11.17 8.08 -1.20
CA PHE A 132 10.49 8.13 -2.50
C PHE A 132 11.22 9.04 -3.47
N GLY A 133 11.36 8.56 -4.71
CA GLY A 133 12.13 9.14 -5.81
C GLY A 133 12.32 10.65 -5.69
N HIS A 134 13.49 11.05 -5.17
CA HIS A 134 13.98 12.40 -5.42
C HIS A 134 14.33 12.49 -6.91
N PRO A 135 13.77 13.44 -7.68
CA PRO A 135 14.17 13.65 -9.08
C PRO A 135 15.60 14.17 -9.26
N ASN A 136 16.42 14.28 -8.20
CA ASN A 136 17.67 15.05 -8.21
C ASN A 136 18.87 14.29 -7.63
N ASN A 137 19.11 13.06 -8.08
CA ASN A 137 20.42 12.41 -7.92
C ASN A 137 20.81 11.64 -9.20
N THR A 138 20.91 12.37 -10.31
CA THR A 138 21.83 12.09 -11.44
C THR A 138 22.21 13.41 -12.08
#